data_AF-A0A9D0LQC4-F1
#
_entry.id   AF-A0A9D0LQC4-F1
#
_cell.length_a   1.000
_cell.length_b   1.000
_cell.length_c   1.000
_cell.angle_alpha   90.00
_cell.angle_beta   90.00
_cell.angle_gamma   90.00
#
_symmetry.space_group_name_H-M   'P 1'
#
loop_
_entity.id
_entity.type
_entity.pdbx_description
1 polymer ?
#
loop_
_entity_poly.entity_id
_entity_poly.type
_entity_poly.pdbx_seq_one_letter_code
_entity_poly.pdbx_strand_id
1 'polypeptide(L)'
;MNLFEATRNHIHHRLLDLGFIHQESVIIIYSLQMVFVTCGVLLRYESNEMIAAVYLGLAASVFAVLNLAERSGWRFAENRRRSGQEKIMAHDMMRKILVVVPRRFLSIGIPLYLLLTVLTIERVPGDFAKLALLVSVLMVLELFFGVGPHSVMRRALVYITAAFVVYLGISYRLEWMEFLEPVNTGFFVLTAIAFVTAVKFSPRRRKIEFNTTATDYLVVLLLMAVLVASKGNLWGNEGIMFVVQMVVLFYGCELLITEKRSRWGGLTITALVTSVILVVRGLFLN
;
A
#
# COMPACT_ATOMS: atom_id res chain seq x y z
N MET A 1 -40.77 13.12 -4.56
CA MET A 1 -39.30 13.25 -4.71
C MET A 1 -38.68 12.73 -3.42
N ASN A 2 -38.28 11.46 -3.39
CA ASN A 2 -37.64 10.89 -2.21
C ASN A 2 -36.16 11.25 -2.24
N LEU A 3 -35.74 12.16 -1.35
CA LEU A 3 -34.34 12.59 -1.22
C LEU A 3 -33.43 11.50 -0.62
N PHE A 4 -34.00 10.38 -0.16
CA PHE A 4 -33.32 9.28 0.55
C PHE A 4 -33.67 7.89 0.03
N GLU A 5 -34.27 7.78 -1.15
CA GLU A 5 -34.33 6.47 -1.83
C GLU A 5 -32.95 6.18 -2.41
N ALA A 6 -32.45 4.95 -2.26
CA ALA A 6 -31.21 4.51 -2.88
C ALA A 6 -31.36 4.58 -4.41
N THR A 7 -31.09 5.74 -4.98
CA THR A 7 -31.24 6.00 -6.41
C THR A 7 -30.22 5.16 -7.17
N ARG A 8 -30.69 4.25 -8.03
CA ARG A 8 -29.82 3.43 -8.89
C ARG A 8 -29.06 4.23 -9.96
N ASN A 9 -29.13 5.56 -9.95
CA ASN A 9 -28.50 6.45 -10.95
C ASN A 9 -27.11 6.96 -10.54
N HIS A 10 -26.47 6.35 -9.55
CA HIS A 10 -25.09 6.70 -9.21
C HIS A 10 -24.13 6.33 -10.35
N ILE A 11 -23.05 7.10 -10.48
CA ILE A 11 -21.99 6.93 -11.50
C ILE A 11 -21.55 5.47 -11.62
N HIS A 12 -21.45 4.76 -10.49
CA HIS A 12 -21.14 3.35 -10.43
C HIS A 12 -22.10 2.46 -11.25
N HIS A 13 -23.41 2.64 -11.10
CA HIS A 13 -24.41 1.88 -11.84
C HIS A 13 -24.46 2.27 -13.32
N ARG A 14 -24.33 3.56 -13.63
CA ARG A 14 -24.23 4.03 -15.03
C ARG A 14 -23.03 3.43 -15.77
N LEU A 15 -21.90 3.27 -15.09
CA LEU A 15 -20.74 2.55 -15.62
C LEU A 15 -21.04 1.05 -15.81
N LEU A 16 -21.75 0.40 -14.89
CA LEU A 16 -22.17 -1.00 -15.07
C LEU A 16 -23.10 -1.15 -16.29
N ASP A 17 -24.02 -0.20 -16.49
CA ASP A 17 -24.96 -0.20 -17.62
C ASP A 17 -24.25 0.02 -18.98
N LEU A 18 -23.09 0.70 -18.98
CA LEU A 18 -22.17 0.81 -20.11
C LEU A 18 -21.33 -0.46 -20.38
N GLY A 19 -21.46 -1.47 -19.51
CA GLY A 19 -20.81 -2.77 -19.64
C GLY A 19 -19.47 -2.91 -18.93
N PHE A 20 -19.12 -1.99 -18.02
CA PHE A 20 -17.97 -2.17 -17.12
C PHE A 20 -18.28 -3.22 -16.04
N ILE A 21 -17.26 -3.94 -15.56
CA ILE A 21 -17.39 -4.79 -14.38
C ILE A 21 -17.25 -3.95 -13.10
N HIS A 22 -17.79 -4.44 -11.98
CA HIS A 22 -17.79 -3.74 -10.69
C HIS A 22 -16.41 -3.19 -10.29
N GLN A 23 -15.35 -4.00 -10.44
CA GLN A 23 -13.99 -3.59 -10.14
C GLN A 23 -13.50 -2.43 -11.00
N GLU A 24 -13.84 -2.41 -12.29
CA GLU A 24 -13.43 -1.36 -13.23
C GLU A 24 -14.15 -0.05 -12.92
N SER A 25 -15.45 -0.12 -12.63
CA SER A 25 -16.23 1.05 -12.21
C SER A 25 -15.62 1.71 -10.98
N VAL A 26 -15.21 0.93 -9.98
CA VAL A 26 -14.58 1.45 -8.76
C VAL A 26 -13.21 2.08 -9.04
N ILE A 27 -12.37 1.45 -9.88
CA ILE A 27 -11.06 2.01 -10.27
C ILE A 27 -11.22 3.34 -11.02
N ILE A 28 -12.21 3.47 -11.89
CA ILE A 28 -12.52 4.71 -12.60
C ILE A 28 -12.93 5.80 -11.60
N ILE A 29 -13.81 5.49 -10.65
CA ILE A 29 -14.26 6.44 -9.63
C ILE A 29 -13.08 6.91 -8.77
N TYR A 30 -12.20 6.02 -8.32
CA TYR A 30 -11.04 6.41 -7.54
C TYR A 30 -10.02 7.22 -8.34
N SER A 31 -9.82 6.89 -9.61
CA SER A 31 -8.94 7.65 -10.49
C SER A 31 -9.48 9.07 -10.71
N LEU A 32 -10.79 9.21 -10.89
CA LEU A 32 -11.45 10.51 -10.97
C LEU A 32 -11.31 11.30 -9.66
N GLN A 33 -11.56 10.66 -8.52
CA GLN A 33 -11.35 11.25 -7.21
C GLN A 33 -9.91 11.79 -7.06
N MET A 34 -8.92 11.06 -7.55
CA MET A 34 -7.53 11.50 -7.52
C MET A 34 -7.25 12.73 -8.36
N VAL A 35 -7.91 12.88 -9.51
CA VAL A 35 -7.84 14.12 -10.30
C VAL A 35 -8.37 15.29 -9.47
N PHE A 36 -9.54 15.13 -8.82
CA PHE A 36 -10.11 16.18 -7.97
C PHE A 36 -9.19 16.53 -6.80
N VAL A 37 -8.65 15.54 -6.08
CA VAL A 37 -7.71 15.76 -4.96
C VAL A 37 -6.46 16.49 -5.44
N THR A 38 -5.90 16.08 -6.58
CA THR A 38 -4.71 16.71 -7.17
C THR A 38 -4.98 18.17 -7.54
N CYS A 39 -6.09 18.44 -8.22
CA CYS A 39 -6.51 19.81 -8.52
C CYS A 39 -6.67 20.65 -7.25
N GLY A 40 -7.32 20.11 -6.21
CA GLY A 40 -7.51 20.81 -4.94
C GLY A 40 -6.19 21.16 -4.24
N VAL A 41 -5.19 20.26 -4.26
CA VAL A 41 -3.86 20.54 -3.70
C VAL A 41 -3.11 21.60 -4.51
N LEU A 42 -3.15 21.51 -5.85
CA LEU A 42 -2.42 22.43 -6.72
C LEU A 42 -3.03 23.84 -6.73
N LEU A 43 -4.36 23.94 -6.67
CA LEU A 43 -5.09 25.21 -6.70
C LEU A 43 -5.36 25.78 -5.29
N ARG A 44 -4.78 25.22 -4.23
CA ARG A 44 -5.07 25.59 -2.83
C ARG A 44 -4.85 27.07 -2.48
N TYR A 45 -4.03 27.77 -3.26
CA TYR A 45 -3.68 29.18 -3.05
C TYR A 45 -4.38 30.10 -4.07
N GLU A 46 -5.18 29.54 -4.96
CA GLU A 46 -5.94 30.29 -5.95
C GLU A 46 -7.24 30.84 -5.35
N SER A 47 -7.92 31.72 -6.09
CA SER A 47 -9.19 32.29 -5.65
C SER A 47 -10.29 31.23 -5.53
N ASN A 48 -11.21 31.44 -4.59
CA ASN A 48 -12.36 30.55 -4.37
C ASN A 48 -13.21 30.39 -5.66
N GLU A 49 -13.29 31.44 -6.47
CA GLU A 49 -14.00 31.43 -7.75
C GLU A 49 -13.33 30.51 -8.76
N MET A 50 -12.00 30.56 -8.86
CA MET A 50 -11.23 29.68 -9.76
C MET A 50 -11.34 28.21 -9.34
N ILE A 51 -11.23 27.93 -8.03
CA ILE A 51 -11.42 26.57 -7.48
C ILE A 51 -12.83 26.07 -7.81
N ALA A 52 -13.85 26.88 -7.59
CA ALA A 52 -15.25 26.53 -7.89
C ALA A 52 -15.46 26.27 -9.39
N ALA A 53 -14.91 27.13 -10.26
CA ALA A 53 -14.99 26.98 -11.70
C ALA A 53 -14.34 25.68 -12.19
N VAL A 54 -13.14 25.35 -11.68
CA VAL A 54 -12.45 24.09 -12.02
C VAL A 54 -13.22 22.89 -11.52
N TYR A 55 -13.74 22.92 -10.28
CA TYR A 55 -14.54 21.83 -9.72
C TYR A 55 -15.80 21.58 -10.54
N LEU A 56 -16.58 22.63 -10.84
CA LEU A 56 -17.79 22.53 -11.64
C LEU A 56 -17.49 22.10 -13.07
N GLY A 57 -16.40 22.59 -13.67
CA GLY A 57 -15.95 22.20 -15.01
C GLY A 57 -15.58 20.71 -15.07
N LEU A 58 -14.83 20.20 -14.10
CA LEU A 58 -14.49 18.78 -14.00
C LEU A 58 -15.73 17.92 -13.78
N ALA A 59 -16.62 18.31 -12.86
CA ALA A 59 -17.86 17.59 -12.62
C ALA A 59 -18.75 17.55 -13.87
N ALA A 60 -18.95 18.69 -14.53
CA ALA A 60 -19.72 18.78 -15.77
C ALA A 60 -19.09 17.93 -16.88
N SER A 61 -17.76 17.95 -17.02
CA SER A 61 -17.02 17.12 -17.98
C SER A 61 -17.27 15.63 -17.78
N VAL A 62 -17.21 15.15 -16.52
CA VAL A 62 -17.50 13.74 -16.19
C VAL A 62 -18.90 13.36 -16.61
N PHE A 63 -19.91 14.18 -16.26
CA PHE A 63 -21.30 13.91 -16.64
C PHE A 63 -21.53 14.02 -18.15
N ALA A 64 -20.87 14.96 -18.83
CA ALA A 64 -20.95 15.12 -20.28
C ALA A 64 -20.39 13.89 -21.01
N VAL A 65 -19.22 13.39 -20.59
CA VAL A 65 -18.60 12.17 -21.14
C VAL A 65 -19.49 10.96 -20.92
N LEU A 66 -20.05 10.78 -19.71
CA LEU A 66 -20.98 9.67 -19.43
C LEU A 66 -22.24 9.75 -20.28
N ASN A 67 -22.86 10.93 -20.39
CA ASN A 67 -24.03 11.13 -21.23
C ASN A 67 -23.74 10.87 -22.72
N LEU A 68 -22.56 11.27 -23.21
CA LEU A 68 -22.15 11.04 -24.60
C LEU A 68 -21.87 9.56 -24.86
N ALA A 69 -21.25 8.86 -23.89
CA ALA A 69 -21.02 7.42 -23.95
C ALA A 69 -22.35 6.63 -23.98
N GLU A 70 -23.33 7.05 -23.18
CA GLU A 70 -24.66 6.44 -23.18
C GLU A 70 -25.42 6.69 -24.50
N ARG A 71 -25.37 7.93 -25.02
CA ARG A 71 -26.03 8.29 -26.29
C ARG A 71 -25.41 7.65 -27.51
N SER A 72 -24.10 7.40 -27.50
CA SER A 72 -23.39 6.72 -28.59
C SER A 72 -23.60 5.20 -28.60
N GLY A 73 -24.34 4.66 -27.62
CA GLY A 73 -24.57 3.22 -27.50
C GLY A 73 -23.29 2.44 -27.22
N TRP A 74 -22.27 3.10 -26.65
CA TRP A 74 -20.95 2.51 -26.47
C TRP A 74 -21.01 1.39 -25.41
N ARG A 75 -20.96 0.13 -25.87
CA ARG A 75 -20.97 -1.05 -25.00
C ARG A 75 -19.58 -1.69 -24.98
N PHE A 76 -18.84 -1.46 -23.90
CA PHE A 76 -17.45 -1.92 -23.77
C PHE A 76 -17.33 -3.46 -23.74
N ALA A 77 -18.40 -4.16 -23.36
CA ALA A 77 -18.46 -5.62 -23.24
C ALA A 77 -18.29 -6.37 -24.57
N GLU A 78 -18.71 -5.78 -25.70
CA GLU A 78 -18.68 -6.46 -27.01
C GLU A 78 -17.26 -6.52 -27.60
N ASN A 79 -16.40 -5.56 -27.24
CA ASN A 79 -15.02 -5.50 -27.71
C ASN A 79 -14.06 -6.44 -26.94
N ARG A 80 -14.44 -6.89 -25.74
CA ARG A 80 -13.62 -7.79 -24.90
C ARG A 80 -13.57 -9.23 -25.43
N ARG A 81 -14.58 -9.67 -26.19
CA ARG A 81 -14.57 -10.99 -26.86
C ARG A 81 -13.58 -11.07 -28.02
N ARG A 82 -13.16 -9.94 -28.62
CA ARG A 82 -12.20 -9.90 -29.74
C ARG A 82 -10.74 -9.74 -29.31
N SER A 83 -10.44 -9.21 -28.12
CA SER A 83 -9.05 -8.99 -27.67
C SER A 83 -8.51 -10.08 -26.72
N GLY A 84 -9.23 -11.21 -26.57
CA GLY A 84 -8.92 -12.28 -25.63
C GLY A 84 -7.91 -13.32 -26.11
N GLN A 85 -7.33 -13.14 -27.29
CA GLN A 85 -6.29 -14.00 -27.83
C GLN A 85 -5.14 -13.13 -28.32
N GLU A 86 -4.17 -12.85 -27.45
CA GLU A 86 -2.79 -12.76 -27.91
C GLU A 86 -1.79 -12.91 -26.75
N LYS A 87 -0.86 -13.85 -26.98
CA LYS A 87 0.42 -14.09 -26.28
C LYS A 87 0.37 -14.94 -25.01
N ILE A 88 0.00 -16.20 -25.22
CA ILE A 88 0.65 -17.34 -24.58
C ILE A 88 1.96 -17.62 -25.33
N MET A 89 3.00 -18.04 -24.59
CA MET A 89 4.32 -18.53 -25.02
C MET A 89 5.45 -17.50 -25.26
N ALA A 90 6.10 -17.11 -24.15
CA ALA A 90 7.54 -16.83 -23.97
C ALA A 90 7.65 -16.15 -22.59
N HIS A 91 8.31 -16.61 -21.53
CA HIS A 91 9.53 -17.40 -21.38
C HIS A 91 9.47 -18.00 -19.97
N ASP A 92 9.43 -19.33 -19.83
CA ASP A 92 9.37 -19.98 -18.49
C ASP A 92 10.64 -19.70 -17.65
N MET A 93 11.75 -19.35 -18.31
CA MET A 93 13.01 -18.95 -17.67
C MET A 93 12.97 -17.51 -17.12
N MET A 94 12.42 -16.56 -17.88
CA MET A 94 12.27 -15.16 -17.46
C MET A 94 11.22 -15.02 -16.35
N ARG A 95 10.21 -15.90 -16.35
CA ARG A 95 9.20 -16.05 -15.30
C ARG A 95 9.80 -16.52 -13.97
N LYS A 96 10.83 -17.38 -13.98
CA LYS A 96 11.52 -17.80 -12.75
C LYS A 96 12.32 -16.65 -12.15
N ILE A 97 13.05 -15.88 -12.97
CA ILE A 97 13.82 -14.72 -12.51
C ILE A 97 12.90 -13.61 -11.99
N LEU A 98 11.89 -13.21 -12.78
CA LEU A 98 10.98 -12.09 -12.45
C LEU A 98 10.01 -12.37 -11.30
N VAL A 99 9.87 -13.64 -10.88
CA VAL A 99 8.99 -14.01 -9.77
C VAL A 99 9.79 -14.42 -8.54
N VAL A 100 10.83 -15.26 -8.70
CA VAL A 100 11.56 -15.81 -7.56
C VAL A 100 12.54 -14.80 -6.97
N VAL A 101 13.22 -14.00 -7.80
CA VAL A 101 14.22 -13.04 -7.31
C VAL A 101 13.56 -11.92 -6.49
N PRO A 102 12.52 -11.23 -6.97
CA PRO A 102 11.83 -10.21 -6.18
C PRO A 102 11.27 -10.76 -4.86
N ARG A 103 10.69 -11.96 -4.88
CA ARG A 103 10.15 -12.59 -3.66
C ARG A 103 11.25 -12.93 -2.66
N ARG A 104 12.37 -13.49 -3.14
CA ARG A 104 13.51 -13.81 -2.28
C ARG A 104 14.12 -12.54 -1.69
N PHE A 105 14.26 -11.50 -2.50
CA PHE A 105 14.67 -10.17 -2.06
C PHE A 105 13.75 -9.64 -0.95
N LEU A 106 12.42 -9.64 -1.14
CA LEU A 106 11.48 -9.20 -0.10
C LEU A 106 11.59 -10.05 1.17
N SER A 107 11.69 -11.38 1.01
CA SER A 107 11.71 -12.33 2.12
C SER A 107 12.95 -12.25 3.01
N ILE A 108 14.05 -11.69 2.50
CA ILE A 108 15.31 -11.50 3.24
C ILE A 108 15.46 -10.02 3.60
N GLY A 109 15.23 -9.14 2.64
CA GLY A 109 15.41 -7.69 2.75
C GLY A 109 14.51 -7.05 3.79
N ILE A 110 13.22 -7.42 3.86
CA ILE A 110 12.31 -6.84 4.86
C ILE A 110 12.71 -7.24 6.28
N PRO A 111 12.90 -8.54 6.62
CA PRO A 111 13.45 -8.94 7.91
C PRO A 111 14.78 -8.27 8.26
N LEU A 112 15.71 -8.23 7.30
CA LEU A 112 17.02 -7.63 7.50
C LEU A 112 16.90 -6.13 7.79
N TYR A 113 16.07 -5.42 7.04
CA TYR A 113 15.77 -4.02 7.29
C TYR A 113 15.23 -3.81 8.71
N LEU A 114 14.23 -4.59 9.14
CA LEU A 114 13.66 -4.46 10.49
C LEU A 114 14.72 -4.67 11.59
N LEU A 115 15.67 -5.58 11.39
CA LEU A 115 16.75 -5.85 12.35
C LEU A 115 17.84 -4.78 12.31
N LEU A 116 18.28 -4.35 11.12
CA LEU A 116 19.33 -3.35 11.01
C LEU A 116 18.85 -2.00 11.52
N THR A 117 17.63 -1.59 11.14
CA THR A 117 17.08 -0.30 11.56
C THR A 117 16.94 -0.21 13.07
N VAL A 118 16.51 -1.29 13.76
CA VAL A 118 16.38 -1.25 15.22
C VAL A 118 17.71 -1.09 15.94
N LEU A 119 18.81 -1.55 15.35
CA LEU A 119 20.17 -1.39 15.89
C LEU A 119 20.71 0.02 15.67
N THR A 120 20.24 0.70 14.62
CA THR A 120 20.70 2.05 14.25
C THR A 120 19.87 3.18 14.84
N ILE A 121 18.76 2.89 15.52
CA ILE A 121 18.02 3.91 16.27
C ILE A 121 18.94 4.44 17.37
N GLU A 122 19.05 5.76 17.56
CA GLU A 122 19.91 6.33 18.60
C GLU A 122 19.30 6.09 19.99
N ARG A 123 18.05 6.53 20.15
CA ARG A 123 17.33 6.47 21.42
C ARG A 123 15.92 5.94 21.20
N VAL A 124 15.49 5.03 22.08
CA VAL A 124 14.13 4.48 22.05
C VAL A 124 13.35 5.07 23.22
N PRO A 125 12.36 5.96 22.99
CA PRO A 125 11.59 6.53 24.09
C PRO A 125 10.88 5.45 24.91
N GLY A 126 10.80 5.64 26.22
CA GLY A 126 10.27 4.63 27.15
C GLY A 126 8.82 4.21 26.83
N ASP A 127 8.01 5.09 26.26
CA ASP A 127 6.62 4.75 25.89
C ASP A 127 6.55 3.78 24.70
N PHE A 128 7.43 3.95 23.70
CA PHE A 128 7.59 2.97 22.63
C PHE A 128 8.12 1.64 23.17
N ALA A 129 8.98 1.66 24.18
CA ALA A 129 9.50 0.44 24.81
C ALA A 129 8.39 -0.34 25.54
N LYS A 130 7.52 0.34 26.30
CA LYS A 130 6.36 -0.29 26.97
C LYS A 130 5.37 -0.86 25.96
N LEU A 131 5.10 -0.15 24.87
CA LEU A 131 4.24 -0.65 23.80
C LEU A 131 4.88 -1.84 23.07
N ALA A 132 6.18 -1.79 22.80
CA ALA A 132 6.92 -2.90 22.22
C ALA A 132 6.91 -4.13 23.14
N LEU A 133 6.93 -3.94 24.47
CA LEU A 133 6.81 -5.02 25.45
C LEU A 133 5.45 -5.69 25.31
N LEU A 134 4.37 -4.91 25.30
CA LEU A 134 3.02 -5.44 25.08
C LEU A 134 2.93 -6.22 23.75
N VAL A 135 3.45 -5.65 22.65
CA VAL A 135 3.48 -6.31 21.34
C VAL A 135 4.27 -7.61 21.39
N SER A 136 5.43 -7.64 22.06
CA SER A 136 6.27 -8.83 22.18
C SER A 136 5.57 -9.95 22.96
N VAL A 137 4.91 -9.62 24.07
CA VAL A 137 4.14 -10.58 24.89
C VAL A 137 2.96 -11.13 24.11
N LEU A 138 2.18 -10.26 23.45
CA LEU A 138 1.06 -10.68 22.61
C LEU A 138 1.53 -11.55 21.45
N MET A 139 2.68 -11.24 20.84
CA MET A 139 3.24 -12.04 19.74
C MET A 139 3.69 -13.42 20.22
N VAL A 140 4.30 -13.53 21.41
CA VAL A 140 4.65 -14.82 22.03
C VAL A 140 3.39 -15.63 22.31
N LEU A 141 2.38 -15.03 22.95
CA LEU A 141 1.10 -15.70 23.23
C LEU A 141 0.43 -16.19 21.94
N GLU A 142 0.44 -15.39 20.88
CA GLU A 142 -0.11 -15.77 19.58
C GLU A 142 0.68 -16.91 18.91
N LEU A 143 2.00 -16.91 19.06
CA LEU A 143 2.87 -17.97 18.52
C LEU A 143 2.62 -19.33 19.20
N PHE A 144 2.30 -19.34 20.50
CA PHE A 144 1.97 -20.57 21.24
C PHE A 144 0.48 -20.95 21.13
N PHE A 145 -0.45 -20.03 21.40
CA PHE A 145 -1.89 -20.31 21.56
C PHE A 145 -2.76 -19.97 20.34
N GLY A 146 -2.23 -19.27 19.34
CA GLY A 146 -2.96 -18.84 18.15
C GLY A 146 -3.62 -19.96 17.34
N VAL A 147 -4.87 -19.73 16.94
CA VAL A 147 -5.67 -20.68 16.16
C VAL A 147 -5.40 -20.46 14.66
N GLY A 148 -4.25 -20.95 14.19
CA GLY A 148 -3.98 -21.15 12.77
C GLY A 148 -3.08 -20.12 12.05
N PRO A 149 -2.75 -20.41 10.77
CA PRO A 149 -1.75 -19.68 9.99
C PRO A 149 -2.24 -18.36 9.37
N HIS A 150 -3.50 -17.95 9.59
CA HIS A 150 -4.06 -16.69 9.09
C HIS A 150 -4.65 -15.77 10.18
N SER A 151 -4.16 -15.91 11.42
CA SER A 151 -4.54 -15.04 12.53
C SER A 151 -4.38 -13.55 12.18
N VAL A 152 -5.48 -12.81 12.26
CA VAL A 152 -5.52 -11.35 12.06
C VAL A 152 -4.65 -10.65 13.11
N MET A 153 -4.61 -11.19 14.34
CA MET A 153 -3.81 -10.66 15.42
C MET A 153 -2.32 -10.68 15.09
N ARG A 154 -1.80 -11.78 14.52
CA ARG A 154 -0.38 -11.84 14.11
C ARG A 154 -0.03 -10.80 13.06
N ARG A 155 -0.91 -10.63 12.06
CA ARG A 155 -0.73 -9.61 11.01
C ARG A 155 -0.67 -8.21 11.62
N ALA A 156 -1.60 -7.90 12.52
CA ALA A 156 -1.62 -6.63 13.23
C ALA A 156 -0.34 -6.40 14.04
N LEU A 157 0.12 -7.41 14.80
CA LEU A 157 1.35 -7.30 15.60
C LEU A 157 2.60 -7.07 14.73
N VAL A 158 2.74 -7.78 13.61
CA VAL A 158 3.84 -7.55 12.66
C VAL A 158 3.79 -6.15 12.07
N TYR A 159 2.60 -5.62 11.74
CA TYR A 159 2.44 -4.27 11.20
C TYR A 159 2.73 -3.19 12.24
N ILE A 160 2.33 -3.39 13.49
CA ILE A 160 2.67 -2.48 14.58
C ILE A 160 4.20 -2.43 14.77
N THR A 161 4.87 -3.59 14.81
CA THR A 161 6.33 -3.62 14.92
C THR A 161 7.00 -2.91 13.73
N ALA A 162 6.56 -3.18 12.50
CA ALA A 162 7.11 -2.52 11.32
C ALA A 162 6.90 -0.99 11.37
N ALA A 163 5.72 -0.53 11.78
CA ALA A 163 5.43 0.90 11.95
C ALA A 163 6.34 1.55 12.99
N PHE A 164 6.56 0.90 14.15
CA PHE A 164 7.45 1.42 15.19
C PHE A 164 8.89 1.55 14.69
N VAL A 165 9.40 0.54 13.98
CA VAL A 165 10.77 0.55 13.45
C VAL A 165 10.96 1.66 12.42
N VAL A 166 10.02 1.83 11.49
CA VAL A 166 10.09 2.89 10.48
C VAL A 166 9.98 4.27 11.12
N TYR A 167 9.04 4.45 12.05
CA TYR A 167 8.86 5.72 12.76
C TYR A 167 10.12 6.11 13.52
N LEU A 168 10.63 5.22 14.39
CA LEU A 168 11.82 5.50 15.19
C LEU A 168 13.09 5.62 14.34
N GLY A 169 13.20 4.87 13.23
CA GLY A 169 14.32 4.96 12.30
C GLY A 169 14.38 6.26 11.49
N ILE A 170 13.26 6.98 11.38
CA ILE A 170 13.19 8.33 10.80
C ILE A 170 13.41 9.38 11.90
N SER A 171 12.68 9.28 13.03
CA SER A 171 12.65 10.32 14.06
C SER A 171 13.85 10.34 15.02
N TYR A 172 14.55 9.21 15.20
CA TYR A 172 15.68 9.07 16.13
C TYR A 172 16.90 8.48 15.41
N ARG A 173 17.24 9.06 14.25
CA ARG A 173 18.36 8.64 13.43
C ARG A 173 19.67 9.24 13.93
N LEU A 174 20.73 8.42 13.96
CA LEU A 174 22.10 8.87 14.21
C LEU A 174 22.64 9.75 13.06
N GLU A 175 23.37 10.82 13.38
CA GLU A 175 23.89 11.81 12.40
C GLU A 175 24.70 11.19 11.24
N TRP A 176 25.58 10.21 11.51
CA TRP A 176 26.37 9.52 10.48
C TRP A 176 25.55 8.68 9.49
N MET A 177 24.27 8.44 9.77
CA MET A 177 23.37 7.70 8.87
C MET A 177 22.81 8.58 7.75
N GLU A 178 23.12 9.88 7.71
CA GLU A 178 22.80 10.73 6.56
C GLU A 178 23.46 10.22 5.26
N PHE A 179 24.68 9.68 5.34
CA PHE A 179 25.36 9.10 4.17
C PHE A 179 24.65 7.86 3.61
N LEU A 180 23.82 7.20 4.42
CA LEU A 180 23.04 6.01 4.02
C LEU A 180 21.62 6.36 3.56
N GLU A 181 21.21 7.63 3.56
CA GLU A 181 19.93 8.09 3.00
C GLU A 181 19.67 7.57 1.57
N PRO A 182 20.63 7.67 0.63
CA PRO A 182 20.41 7.19 -0.74
C PRO A 182 20.25 5.67 -0.79
N VAL A 183 20.97 4.95 0.09
CA VAL A 183 20.88 3.48 0.19
C VAL A 183 19.52 3.06 0.74
N ASN A 184 19.04 3.74 1.79
CA ASN A 184 17.73 3.50 2.37
C ASN A 184 16.61 3.80 1.35
N THR A 185 16.67 4.94 0.68
CA THR A 185 15.73 5.30 -0.39
C THR A 185 15.76 4.28 -1.51
N GLY A 186 16.96 3.87 -1.94
CA GLY A 186 17.15 2.82 -2.93
C GLY A 186 16.49 1.51 -2.51
N PHE A 187 16.66 1.07 -1.26
CA PHE A 187 16.03 -0.13 -0.71
C PHE A 187 14.49 -0.07 -0.79
N PHE A 188 13.87 1.05 -0.42
CA PHE A 188 12.41 1.20 -0.49
C PHE A 188 11.89 1.22 -1.93
N VAL A 189 12.58 1.90 -2.85
CA VAL A 189 12.23 1.89 -4.27
C VAL A 189 12.33 0.47 -4.83
N LEU A 190 13.40 -0.25 -4.51
CA LEU A 190 13.60 -1.65 -4.92
C LEU A 190 12.53 -2.56 -4.32
N THR A 191 12.13 -2.33 -3.07
CA THR A 191 11.06 -3.07 -2.38
C THR A 191 9.71 -2.84 -3.07
N ALA A 192 9.37 -1.60 -3.43
CA ALA A 192 8.15 -1.29 -4.15
C ALA A 192 8.13 -1.94 -5.55
N ILE A 193 9.23 -1.86 -6.30
CA ILE A 193 9.37 -2.52 -7.61
C ILE A 193 9.29 -4.04 -7.45
N ALA A 194 9.96 -4.60 -6.45
CA ALA A 194 9.95 -6.03 -6.17
C ALA A 194 8.55 -6.53 -5.80
N PHE A 195 7.78 -5.76 -5.04
CA PHE A 195 6.39 -6.05 -4.74
C PHE A 195 5.53 -6.04 -6.02
N VAL A 196 5.57 -4.95 -6.80
CA VAL A 196 4.78 -4.83 -8.04
C VAL A 196 5.11 -5.95 -9.03
N THR A 197 6.39 -6.29 -9.20
CA THR A 197 6.82 -7.39 -10.07
C THR A 197 6.38 -8.75 -9.52
N ALA A 198 6.55 -8.99 -8.21
CA ALA A 198 6.14 -10.23 -7.56
C ALA A 198 4.63 -10.48 -7.64
N VAL A 199 3.80 -9.42 -7.64
CA VAL A 199 2.34 -9.50 -7.79
C VAL A 199 1.96 -9.63 -9.27
N LYS A 200 2.46 -8.74 -10.15
CA LYS A 200 2.08 -8.69 -11.58
C LYS A 200 2.44 -9.97 -12.34
N PHE A 201 3.61 -10.55 -12.06
CA PHE A 201 4.10 -11.73 -12.78
C PHE A 201 3.81 -13.05 -12.04
N SER A 202 3.11 -13.03 -10.89
CA SER A 202 2.79 -14.24 -10.13
C SER A 202 1.82 -15.14 -10.91
N PRO A 203 2.26 -16.32 -11.36
CA PRO A 203 1.54 -17.00 -12.44
C PRO A 203 0.70 -18.20 -11.96
N ARG A 204 0.64 -18.47 -10.64
CA ARG A 204 -0.14 -19.59 -10.07
C ARG A 204 -1.36 -19.17 -9.23
N ARG A 205 -1.46 -17.90 -8.80
CA ARG A 205 -2.46 -17.45 -7.80
C ARG A 205 -3.38 -16.31 -8.23
N ARG A 206 -3.28 -15.82 -9.48
CA ARG A 206 -4.15 -14.77 -10.05
C ARG A 206 -5.65 -15.08 -9.98
N LYS A 207 -6.05 -16.33 -9.77
CA LYS A 207 -7.47 -16.73 -9.67
C LYS A 207 -7.97 -17.07 -8.26
N ILE A 208 -7.09 -17.24 -7.26
CA ILE A 208 -7.49 -17.82 -5.96
C ILE A 208 -7.07 -16.97 -4.75
N GLU A 209 -5.96 -16.21 -4.80
CA GLU A 209 -5.40 -15.63 -3.56
C GLU A 209 -5.06 -14.13 -3.59
N PHE A 210 -4.96 -13.51 -4.77
CA PHE A 210 -4.83 -12.06 -4.90
C PHE A 210 -5.66 -11.61 -6.11
N ASN A 211 -6.97 -11.45 -5.91
CA ASN A 211 -7.71 -10.50 -6.74
C ASN A 211 -7.17 -9.13 -6.33
N THR A 212 -6.56 -8.38 -7.24
CA THR A 212 -6.25 -6.96 -7.01
C THR A 212 -7.54 -6.29 -6.56
N THR A 213 -7.65 -6.06 -5.27
CA THR A 213 -8.88 -5.59 -4.65
C THR A 213 -9.00 -4.11 -4.94
N ALA A 214 -10.23 -3.58 -5.00
CA ALA A 214 -10.44 -2.14 -5.13
C ALA A 214 -9.67 -1.34 -4.06
N THR A 215 -9.51 -1.93 -2.87
CA THR A 215 -8.70 -1.39 -1.78
C THR A 215 -7.22 -1.27 -2.11
N ASP A 216 -6.63 -2.17 -2.90
CA ASP A 216 -5.22 -2.06 -3.31
C ASP A 216 -4.99 -0.85 -4.21
N TYR A 217 -5.93 -0.58 -5.12
CA TYR A 217 -5.91 0.62 -5.95
C TYR A 217 -6.09 1.88 -5.09
N LEU A 218 -6.97 1.84 -4.09
CA LEU A 218 -7.15 2.96 -3.17
C LEU A 218 -5.85 3.30 -2.45
N VAL A 219 -5.09 2.33 -1.97
CA VAL A 219 -3.82 2.62 -1.27
C VAL A 219 -2.77 3.19 -2.22
N VAL A 220 -2.66 2.70 -3.46
CA VAL A 220 -1.76 3.30 -4.46
C VAL A 220 -2.15 4.74 -4.77
N LEU A 221 -3.45 5.00 -4.92
CA LEU A 221 -3.97 6.35 -5.16
C LEU A 221 -3.78 7.25 -3.94
N LEU A 222 -3.96 6.74 -2.73
CA LEU A 222 -3.65 7.44 -1.48
C LEU A 222 -2.16 7.80 -1.39
N LEU A 223 -1.26 6.87 -1.72
CA LEU A 223 0.17 7.16 -1.81
C LEU A 223 0.45 8.28 -2.80
N MET A 224 -0.17 8.23 -3.98
CA MET A 224 -0.04 9.28 -4.98
C MET A 224 -0.60 10.61 -4.47
N ALA A 225 -1.71 10.60 -3.71
CA ALA A 225 -2.27 11.79 -3.06
C ALA A 225 -1.30 12.40 -2.06
N VAL A 226 -0.67 11.57 -1.21
CA VAL A 226 0.32 12.01 -0.22
C VAL A 226 1.56 12.61 -0.91
N LEU A 227 2.02 12.02 -2.02
CA LEU A 227 3.13 12.55 -2.80
C LEU A 227 2.79 13.88 -3.50
N VAL A 228 1.55 14.03 -3.98
CA VAL A 228 1.08 15.31 -4.55
C VAL A 228 0.95 16.36 -3.44
N ALA A 229 0.40 15.98 -2.28
CA ALA A 229 0.31 16.84 -1.10
C ALA A 229 1.68 17.30 -0.58
N SER A 230 2.70 16.44 -0.72
CA SER A 230 4.10 16.75 -0.40
C SER A 230 4.63 17.93 -1.23
N LYS A 231 4.31 18.00 -2.52
CA LYS A 231 4.70 19.16 -3.35
C LYS A 231 4.08 20.47 -2.87
N GLY A 232 2.95 20.40 -2.18
CA GLY A 232 2.33 21.56 -1.53
C GLY A 232 3.00 21.97 -0.22
N ASN A 233 4.05 21.28 0.26
CA ASN A 233 4.63 21.48 1.59
C ASN A 233 3.57 21.42 2.72
N LEU A 234 2.53 20.61 2.54
CA LEU A 234 1.44 20.48 3.51
C LEU A 234 1.95 19.83 4.80
N TRP A 235 2.81 18.82 4.67
CA TRP A 235 3.40 18.05 5.75
C TRP A 235 4.93 18.15 5.66
N GLY A 236 5.62 18.11 6.81
CA GLY A 236 7.08 18.02 6.84
C GLY A 236 7.57 16.77 6.09
N ASN A 237 8.75 16.86 5.48
CA ASN A 237 9.31 15.80 4.63
C ASN A 237 9.34 14.43 5.34
N GLU A 238 9.63 14.43 6.64
CA GLU A 238 9.68 13.22 7.48
C GLU A 238 8.35 12.47 7.56
N GLY A 239 7.22 13.18 7.69
CA GLY A 239 5.91 12.55 7.81
C GLY A 239 5.48 11.86 6.51
N ILE A 240 5.81 12.45 5.36
CA ILE A 240 5.57 11.85 4.05
C ILE A 240 6.46 10.63 3.86
N MET A 241 7.76 10.74 4.17
CA MET A 241 8.69 9.62 4.11
C MET A 241 8.20 8.45 4.98
N PHE A 242 7.72 8.73 6.19
CA PHE A 242 7.12 7.73 7.08
C PHE A 242 5.95 7.01 6.42
N VAL A 243 4.96 7.73 5.89
CA VAL A 243 3.78 7.13 5.26
C VAL A 243 4.16 6.28 4.05
N VAL A 244 5.02 6.79 3.17
CA VAL A 244 5.45 6.06 1.97
C VAL A 244 6.19 4.78 2.35
N GLN A 245 7.17 4.88 3.26
CA GLN A 245 7.95 3.73 3.72
C GLN A 245 7.07 2.69 4.43
N MET A 246 6.15 3.14 5.29
CA MET A 246 5.23 2.28 6.02
C MET A 246 4.33 1.49 5.06
N VAL A 247 3.71 2.14 4.07
CA VAL A 247 2.83 1.47 3.11
C VAL A 247 3.60 0.45 2.27
N VAL A 248 4.80 0.81 1.77
CA VAL A 248 5.64 -0.11 0.98
C VAL A 248 6.02 -1.34 1.82
N LEU A 249 6.41 -1.15 3.09
CA LEU A 249 6.71 -2.27 3.99
C LEU A 249 5.49 -3.11 4.33
N PHE A 250 4.34 -2.49 4.56
CA PHE A 250 3.10 -3.22 4.87
C PHE A 250 2.70 -4.14 3.72
N TYR A 251 2.77 -3.66 2.48
CA TYR A 251 2.54 -4.50 1.30
C TYR A 251 3.56 -5.63 1.17
N GLY A 252 4.84 -5.33 1.42
CA GLY A 252 5.88 -6.34 1.45
C GLY A 252 5.62 -7.42 2.51
N CYS A 253 5.26 -7.02 3.73
CA CYS A 253 4.90 -7.92 4.82
C CYS A 253 3.65 -8.74 4.51
N GLU A 254 2.59 -8.13 3.96
CA GLU A 254 1.34 -8.81 3.57
C GLU A 254 1.61 -9.92 2.56
N LEU A 255 2.46 -9.64 1.57
CA LEU A 255 2.87 -10.63 0.57
C LEU A 255 3.58 -11.81 1.23
N LEU A 256 4.52 -11.55 2.15
CA LEU A 256 5.28 -12.59 2.85
C LEU A 256 4.41 -13.44 3.78
N ILE A 257 3.46 -12.83 4.49
CA ILE A 257 2.53 -13.52 5.40
C ILE A 257 1.58 -14.41 4.59
N THR A 258 1.06 -13.92 3.48
CA THR A 258 0.13 -14.67 2.63
C THR A 258 0.81 -15.86 1.92
N GLU A 259 2.10 -15.72 1.61
CA GLU A 259 2.88 -16.80 0.97
C GLU A 259 3.28 -17.91 1.94
N LYS A 260 3.81 -17.56 3.11
CA LYS A 260 4.28 -18.54 4.10
C LYS A 260 3.19 -18.82 5.12
N ARG A 261 2.42 -19.89 4.88
CA ARG A 261 1.35 -20.38 5.78
C ARG A 261 1.85 -21.06 7.07
N SER A 262 3.03 -20.69 7.58
CA SER A 262 3.57 -21.23 8.84
C SER A 262 3.47 -20.20 9.94
N ARG A 263 3.12 -20.66 11.15
CA ARG A 263 3.14 -19.82 12.37
C ARG A 263 4.55 -19.36 12.71
N TRP A 264 5.55 -20.19 12.44
CA TRP A 264 6.98 -19.90 12.59
C TRP A 264 7.56 -19.28 11.31
N GLY A 265 6.82 -18.36 10.70
CA GLY A 265 7.31 -17.61 9.54
C GLY A 265 8.52 -16.77 9.93
N GLY A 266 9.56 -16.76 9.08
CA GLY A 266 10.77 -15.97 9.33
C GLY A 266 10.49 -14.49 9.63
N LEU A 267 9.46 -13.91 9.00
CA LEU A 267 9.03 -12.52 9.28
C LEU A 267 8.45 -12.37 10.70
N THR A 268 7.65 -13.31 11.18
CA THR A 268 7.07 -13.27 12.53
C THR A 268 8.15 -13.39 13.59
N ILE A 269 9.09 -14.31 13.41
CA ILE A 269 10.25 -14.46 14.31
C ILE A 269 11.08 -13.18 14.31
N THR A 270 11.32 -12.61 13.12
CA THR A 270 12.08 -11.36 13.02
C THR A 270 11.36 -10.21 13.71
N ALA A 271 10.07 -10.03 13.48
CA ALA A 271 9.28 -9.00 14.13
C ALA A 271 9.24 -9.19 15.66
N LEU A 272 9.21 -10.44 16.16
CA LEU A 272 9.33 -10.71 17.59
C LEU A 272 10.70 -10.27 18.11
N VAL A 273 11.79 -10.72 17.48
CA VAL A 273 13.16 -10.35 17.87
C VAL A 273 13.35 -8.84 17.84
N THR A 274 12.91 -8.16 16.78
CA THR A 274 12.95 -6.71 16.66
C THR A 274 12.18 -6.01 17.78
N SER A 275 10.98 -6.49 18.12
CA SER A 275 10.21 -5.93 19.24
C SER A 275 10.92 -6.11 20.59
N VAL A 276 11.57 -7.26 20.81
CA VAL A 276 12.34 -7.53 22.03
C VAL A 276 13.57 -6.62 22.11
N ILE A 277 14.26 -6.37 21.00
CA ILE A 277 15.38 -5.43 20.96
C ILE A 277 14.90 -4.02 21.32
N LEU A 278 13.75 -3.57 20.81
CA LEU A 278 13.17 -2.26 21.19
C LEU A 278 12.90 -2.17 22.69
N VAL A 279 12.36 -3.23 23.30
CA VAL A 279 12.13 -3.31 24.75
C VAL A 279 13.43 -3.17 25.52
N VAL A 280 14.44 -3.98 25.16
CA VAL A 280 15.72 -3.99 25.87
C VAL A 280 16.38 -2.62 25.77
N ARG A 281 16.41 -2.03 24.57
CA ARG A 281 17.04 -0.73 24.35
C ARG A 281 16.30 0.40 25.06
N GLY A 282 14.98 0.45 25.00
CA GLY A 282 14.21 1.54 25.57
C GLY A 282 14.01 1.46 27.09
N LEU A 283 14.13 0.29 27.71
CA LEU A 283 14.03 0.14 29.17
C LEU A 283 15.39 0.12 29.88
N PHE A 284 16.43 -0.44 29.25
CA PHE A 284 17.72 -0.67 29.93
C PHE A 284 18.89 0.14 29.38
N LEU A 285 18.81 0.68 28.15
CA LEU A 285 19.91 1.37 27.46
C LEU A 285 19.57 2.83 27.11
N ASN A 286 18.64 3.44 27.84
CA ASN A 286 18.02 4.73 27.53
C ASN A 286 18.70 5.94 28.18
#